data_AF-A0A1Q7DZ98-F1
#
_entry.id   AF-A0A1Q7DZ98-F1
#
_cell.length_a   1.000
_cell.length_b   1.000
_cell.length_c   1.000
_cell.angle_alpha   90.00
_cell.angle_beta   90.00
_cell.angle_gamma   90.00
#
_symmetry.space_group_name_H-M   'P 1'
#
loop_
_entity.id
_entity.type
_entity.pdbx_description
1 polymer ?
#
loop_
_entity_poly.entity_id
_entity_poly.type
_entity_poly.pdbx_seq_one_letter_code
_entity_poly.pdbx_strand_id
1 'polypeptide(L)'
;MHVADTALAAQLRLALEIWRAMAAQHALQNAVRGLRDDLRGLDARRLDAATRTALTTLQQAVDSLVRAAGGVGGGELAGLETVVESADREPTAQAREAFAEVQARLARAGRRWQEVQTTELPALNARLQQRGLAPLRAAPGKPEPPP
;
A
#
# COMPACT_ATOMS: atom_id res chain seq x y z
N MET A 1 -39.38 3.52 -14.04
CA MET A 1 -38.67 3.95 -12.82
C MET A 1 -37.38 3.16 -12.56
N HIS A 2 -37.16 1.98 -13.16
CA HIS A 2 -35.99 1.12 -12.91
C HIS A 2 -34.59 1.67 -13.25
N VAL A 3 -34.48 2.67 -14.14
CA VAL A 3 -33.16 3.22 -14.53
C VAL A 3 -32.53 4.02 -13.37
N ALA A 4 -33.34 4.73 -12.58
CA ALA A 4 -32.87 5.50 -11.43
C ALA A 4 -32.34 4.59 -10.31
N ASP A 5 -33.01 3.46 -10.06
CA ASP A 5 -32.58 2.45 -9.07
C ASP A 5 -31.24 1.82 -9.46
N THR A 6 -31.04 1.53 -10.75
CA THR A 6 -29.77 0.96 -11.24
C THR A 6 -28.61 1.95 -11.21
N ALA A 7 -28.86 3.23 -11.49
CA ALA A 7 -27.83 4.27 -11.42
C ALA A 7 -27.36 4.50 -9.99
N LEU A 8 -28.29 4.55 -9.04
CA LEU A 8 -27.99 4.70 -7.61
C LEU A 8 -27.19 3.50 -7.07
N ALA A 9 -27.57 2.27 -7.47
CA ALA A 9 -26.82 1.06 -7.08
C ALA A 9 -25.39 1.04 -7.63
N ALA A 10 -25.18 1.49 -8.87
CA ALA A 10 -23.86 1.60 -9.47
C ALA A 10 -22.99 2.68 -8.78
N GLN A 11 -23.60 3.80 -8.39
CA GLN A 11 -22.93 4.86 -7.65
C GLN A 11 -22.51 4.40 -6.24
N LEU A 12 -23.40 3.74 -5.50
CA LEU A 12 -23.06 3.18 -4.18
C LEU A 12 -21.93 2.16 -4.27
N ARG A 13 -21.95 1.30 -5.29
CA ARG A 13 -20.87 0.34 -5.52
C ARG A 13 -19.53 1.02 -5.75
N LEU A 14 -19.49 2.07 -6.59
CA LEU A 14 -18.26 2.80 -6.84
C LEU A 14 -17.75 3.49 -5.56
N ALA A 15 -18.63 4.10 -4.78
CA ALA A 15 -18.26 4.70 -3.49
C ALA A 15 -17.60 3.68 -2.55
N LEU A 16 -18.18 2.48 -2.43
CA LEU A 16 -17.60 1.38 -1.65
C LEU A 16 -16.25 0.90 -2.20
N GLU A 17 -16.08 0.86 -3.51
CA GLU A 17 -14.81 0.49 -4.15
C GLU A 17 -13.72 1.54 -3.89
N ILE A 18 -14.06 2.83 -3.97
CA ILE A 18 -13.16 3.95 -3.61
C ILE A 18 -12.76 3.86 -2.15
N TRP A 19 -13.72 3.68 -1.25
CA TRP A 19 -13.46 3.54 0.18
C TRP A 19 -12.52 2.36 0.48
N ARG A 20 -12.77 1.19 -0.13
CA ARG A 20 -11.88 0.02 0.00
C ARG A 20 -10.46 0.29 -0.52
N ALA A 21 -10.34 1.03 -1.62
CA ALA A 21 -9.04 1.39 -2.18
C ALA A 21 -8.26 2.31 -1.23
N MET A 22 -8.94 3.30 -0.62
CA MET A 22 -8.34 4.18 0.39
C MET A 22 -7.86 3.37 1.62
N ALA A 23 -8.71 2.50 2.15
CA ALA A 23 -8.35 1.64 3.29
C ALA A 23 -7.16 0.73 2.97
N ALA A 24 -7.13 0.11 1.78
CA ALA A 24 -6.01 -0.72 1.34
C ALA A 24 -4.72 0.08 1.14
N GLN A 25 -4.81 1.32 0.63
CA GLN A 25 -3.68 2.22 0.51
C GLN A 25 -3.12 2.60 1.88
N HIS A 26 -3.97 2.97 2.84
CA HIS A 26 -3.54 3.31 4.21
C HIS A 26 -2.87 2.12 4.90
N ALA A 27 -3.48 0.92 4.80
CA ALA A 27 -2.91 -0.30 5.36
C ALA A 27 -1.52 -0.59 4.77
N LEU A 28 -1.35 -0.45 3.45
CA LEU A 28 -0.07 -0.61 2.78
C LEU A 28 0.96 0.43 3.25
N GLN A 29 0.59 1.71 3.31
CA GLN A 29 1.48 2.77 3.78
C GLN A 29 1.97 2.51 5.21
N ASN A 30 1.07 2.11 6.11
CA ASN A 30 1.41 1.83 7.51
C ASN A 30 2.34 0.61 7.63
N ALA A 31 2.07 -0.47 6.90
CA ALA A 31 2.91 -1.66 6.90
C ALA A 31 4.33 -1.38 6.37
N VAL A 32 4.44 -0.65 5.25
CA VAL A 32 5.73 -0.30 4.65
C VAL A 32 6.51 0.66 5.56
N ARG A 33 5.85 1.65 6.18
CA ARG A 33 6.49 2.56 7.15
C ARG A 33 7.01 1.81 8.37
N GLY A 34 6.23 0.89 8.93
CA GLY A 34 6.65 0.06 10.06
C GLY A 34 7.93 -0.72 9.75
N LEU A 35 7.97 -1.41 8.60
CA LEU A 35 9.18 -2.13 8.20
C LEU A 35 10.37 -1.20 7.96
N ARG A 36 10.16 -0.02 7.38
CA ARG A 36 11.24 0.97 7.20
C ARG A 36 11.85 1.37 8.53
N ASP A 37 11.03 1.60 9.54
CA ASP A 37 11.47 2.04 10.85
C ASP A 37 12.21 0.90 11.58
N ASP A 38 11.73 -0.34 11.46
CA ASP A 38 12.44 -1.54 11.93
C ASP A 38 13.82 -1.71 11.28
N LEU A 39 13.90 -1.53 9.95
CA LEU A 39 15.16 -1.61 9.21
C LEU A 39 16.15 -0.50 9.59
N ARG A 40 15.66 0.68 9.99
CA ARG A 40 16.50 1.79 10.50
C ARG A 40 16.94 1.56 11.94
N GLY A 41 16.17 0.81 12.72
CA GLY A 41 16.50 0.42 14.09
C GLY A 41 17.61 -0.65 14.18
N LEU A 42 17.94 -1.32 13.08
CA LEU A 42 19.04 -2.27 13.03
C LEU A 42 20.39 -1.55 13.19
N ASP A 43 21.17 -1.96 14.19
CA ASP A 43 22.55 -1.49 14.37
C ASP A 43 23.46 -2.08 13.28
N ALA A 44 23.64 -1.33 12.20
CA ALA A 44 24.44 -1.72 11.04
C ALA A 44 25.92 -2.01 11.39
N ARG A 45 26.42 -1.54 12.54
CA ARG A 45 27.79 -1.79 13.00
C ARG A 45 28.00 -3.25 13.42
N ARG A 46 26.94 -3.93 13.85
CA ARG A 46 26.96 -5.36 14.22
C ARG A 46 26.84 -6.30 13.02
N LEU A 47 26.58 -5.76 11.84
CA LEU A 47 26.46 -6.51 10.60
C LEU A 47 27.80 -6.54 9.87
N ASP A 48 28.08 -7.62 9.16
CA ASP A 48 29.20 -7.65 8.21
C ASP A 48 28.85 -6.94 6.89
N ALA A 49 29.84 -6.81 6.01
CA ALA A 49 29.68 -6.09 4.75
C ALA A 49 28.55 -6.68 3.87
N ALA A 50 28.45 -8.00 3.78
CA ALA A 50 27.45 -8.66 2.92
C ALA A 50 26.02 -8.43 3.42
N THR A 51 25.80 -8.44 4.73
CA THR A 51 24.47 -8.18 5.31
C THR A 51 24.13 -6.69 5.32
N ARG A 52 25.11 -5.80 5.49
CA ARG A 52 24.91 -4.36 5.29
C ARG A 52 24.45 -4.04 3.86
N THR A 53 25.08 -4.64 2.85
CA THR A 53 24.66 -4.45 1.46
C THR A 53 23.21 -4.91 1.25
N ALA A 54 22.84 -6.09 1.74
CA ALA A 54 21.46 -6.58 1.65
C ALA A 54 20.46 -5.69 2.40
N LEU A 55 20.83 -5.20 3.58
CA LEU A 55 20.03 -4.24 4.34
C LEU A 55 19.79 -2.95 3.54
N THR A 56 20.84 -2.37 2.96
CA THR A 56 20.74 -1.15 2.14
C THR A 56 19.84 -1.36 0.91
N THR A 57 19.98 -2.49 0.21
CA THR A 57 19.11 -2.81 -0.93
C THR A 57 17.64 -2.91 -0.52
N LEU A 58 17.36 -3.57 0.61
CA LEU A 58 16.00 -3.68 1.12
C LEU A 58 15.46 -2.32 1.58
N GLN A 59 16.26 -1.50 2.25
CA GLN A 59 15.88 -0.14 2.63
C GLN A 59 15.50 0.71 1.41
N GLN A 60 16.28 0.63 0.32
CA GLN A 60 15.96 1.31 -0.94
C GLN A 60 14.66 0.81 -1.57
N ALA A 61 14.41 -0.51 -1.55
CA ALA A 61 13.16 -1.09 -2.04
C ALA A 61 11.95 -0.62 -1.22
N VAL A 62 12.07 -0.62 0.11
CA VAL A 62 11.03 -0.14 1.03
C VAL A 62 10.79 1.36 0.87
N ASP A 63 11.84 2.18 0.73
CA ASP A 63 11.68 3.63 0.50
C ASP A 63 11.00 3.94 -0.84
N SER A 64 11.29 3.13 -1.88
CA SER A 64 10.57 3.22 -3.15
C SER A 64 9.09 2.88 -3.00
N LEU A 65 8.77 1.85 -2.21
CA LEU A 65 7.39 1.50 -1.87
C LEU A 65 6.68 2.58 -1.05
N VAL A 66 7.35 3.24 -0.10
CA VAL A 66 6.76 4.38 0.64
C VAL A 66 6.37 5.49 -0.32
N ARG A 67 7.25 5.83 -1.27
CA ARG A 67 6.95 6.85 -2.29
C ARG A 67 5.81 6.41 -3.20
N ALA A 68 5.78 5.16 -3.63
CA ALA A 68 4.71 4.62 -4.45
C ALA A 68 3.37 4.63 -3.68
N ALA A 69 3.33 4.14 -2.45
CA ALA A 69 2.12 4.08 -1.64
C ALA A 69 1.63 5.47 -1.19
N GLY A 70 2.55 6.42 -0.98
CA GLY A 70 2.24 7.82 -0.60
C GLY A 70 1.89 8.73 -1.77
N GLY A 71 2.45 8.46 -2.96
CA GLY A 71 2.21 9.23 -4.19
C GLY A 71 1.07 8.71 -5.06
N VAL A 72 0.47 7.56 -4.71
CA VAL A 72 -0.77 7.07 -5.30
C VAL A 72 -1.94 7.69 -4.56
N GLY A 73 -2.84 8.37 -5.27
CA GLY A 73 -4.23 8.49 -4.83
C GLY A 73 -4.55 9.41 -3.65
N GLY A 74 -3.61 9.97 -2.87
CA GLY A 74 -3.98 10.79 -1.69
C GLY A 74 -4.87 11.99 -2.02
N GLY A 75 -4.50 12.77 -3.05
CA GLY A 75 -5.33 13.89 -3.55
C GLY A 75 -6.37 13.47 -4.60
N GLU A 76 -6.06 12.45 -5.41
CA GLU A 76 -6.94 11.96 -6.48
C GLU A 76 -8.13 11.17 -5.93
N LEU A 77 -7.95 10.31 -4.92
CA LEU A 77 -9.05 9.57 -4.28
C LEU A 77 -9.92 10.49 -3.41
N ALA A 78 -9.33 11.45 -2.70
CA ALA A 78 -10.08 12.47 -1.96
C ALA A 78 -10.89 13.37 -2.93
N GLY A 79 -10.32 13.70 -4.09
CA GLY A 79 -11.03 14.40 -5.16
C GLY A 79 -12.16 13.56 -5.77
N LEU A 80 -11.95 12.26 -5.97
CA LEU A 80 -12.97 11.34 -6.46
C LEU A 80 -14.09 11.09 -5.44
N GLU A 81 -13.76 11.00 -4.15
CA GLU A 81 -14.73 10.93 -3.05
C GLU A 81 -15.60 12.19 -3.03
N THR A 82 -14.99 13.38 -3.10
CA THR A 82 -15.73 14.66 -3.19
C THR A 82 -16.68 14.70 -4.40
N VAL A 83 -16.25 14.19 -5.56
CA VAL A 83 -17.09 14.12 -6.77
C VAL A 83 -18.25 13.13 -6.61
N VAL A 84 -18.01 11.97 -6.01
CA VAL A 84 -19.05 10.94 -5.79
C VAL A 84 -20.04 11.36 -4.69
N GLU A 85 -19.57 12.06 -3.66
CA GLU A 85 -20.38 12.59 -2.55
C GLU A 85 -21.25 13.78 -2.98
N SER A 86 -20.84 14.53 -4.02
CA SER A 86 -21.63 15.64 -4.59
C SER A 86 -22.87 15.21 -5.40
N ALA A 87 -23.11 13.89 -5.51
CA ALA A 87 -24.36 13.15 -5.70
C ALA A 87 -25.53 13.65 -6.59
N ASP A 88 -25.35 14.63 -7.48
CA ASP A 88 -26.39 15.03 -8.44
C ASP A 88 -26.16 14.51 -9.88
N ARG A 89 -25.03 13.85 -10.17
CA ARG A 89 -24.73 13.27 -11.50
C ARG A 89 -23.93 11.97 -11.43
N GLU A 90 -24.15 11.11 -12.42
CA GLU A 90 -23.34 9.91 -12.62
C GLU A 90 -21.84 10.24 -12.67
N PRO A 91 -20.96 9.38 -12.08
CA PRO A 91 -19.52 9.50 -12.24
C PRO A 91 -19.15 9.59 -13.73
N THR A 92 -18.31 10.54 -14.12
CA THR A 92 -17.88 10.70 -15.51
C THR A 92 -17.02 9.52 -15.95
N ALA A 93 -16.91 9.26 -17.26
CA ALA A 93 -15.99 8.25 -17.79
C ALA A 93 -14.55 8.51 -17.32
N GLN A 94 -14.15 9.78 -17.26
CA GLN A 94 -12.84 10.22 -16.75
C GLN A 94 -12.63 9.85 -15.27
N ALA A 95 -13.65 9.96 -14.42
CA ALA A 95 -13.55 9.57 -13.01
C ALA A 95 -13.36 8.05 -12.84
N ARG A 96 -14.06 7.25 -13.66
CA ARG A 96 -13.90 5.79 -13.67
C ARG A 96 -12.50 5.37 -14.16
N GLU A 97 -11.98 6.05 -15.16
CA GLU A 97 -10.62 5.81 -15.69
C GLU A 97 -9.55 6.16 -14.65
N ALA A 98 -9.65 7.34 -14.04
CA ALA A 98 -8.76 7.74 -12.94
C ALA A 98 -8.78 6.74 -11.77
N PHE A 99 -9.97 6.25 -11.38
CA PHE A 99 -10.09 5.22 -10.36
C PHE A 99 -9.43 3.90 -10.77
N ALA A 100 -9.61 3.46 -12.02
CA ALA A 100 -8.97 2.26 -12.54
C ALA A 100 -7.43 2.36 -12.54
N GLU A 101 -6.89 3.54 -12.88
CA GLU A 101 -5.44 3.80 -12.81
C GLU A 101 -4.90 3.73 -11.38
N VAL A 102 -5.61 4.34 -10.43
CA VAL A 102 -5.25 4.29 -9.01
C VAL A 102 -5.28 2.86 -8.49
N GLN A 103 -6.33 2.07 -8.81
CA GLN A 103 -6.40 0.66 -8.46
C GLN A 103 -5.24 -0.15 -9.06
N ALA A 104 -4.90 0.08 -10.33
CA ALA A 104 -3.79 -0.63 -10.97
C ALA A 104 -2.44 -0.31 -10.31
N ARG A 105 -2.21 0.95 -9.90
CA ARG A 105 -1.01 1.35 -9.17
C ARG A 105 -0.96 0.72 -7.77
N LEU A 106 -2.08 0.71 -7.05
CA LEU A 106 -2.19 0.08 -5.74
C LEU A 106 -1.92 -1.44 -5.83
N ALA A 107 -2.48 -2.12 -6.84
CA ALA A 107 -2.24 -3.54 -7.08
C ALA A 107 -0.76 -3.85 -7.38
N ARG A 108 -0.08 -3.00 -8.17
CA ARG A 108 1.37 -3.11 -8.40
C ARG A 108 2.17 -2.94 -7.12
N ALA A 109 1.85 -1.93 -6.31
CA ALA A 109 2.51 -1.70 -5.03
C ALA A 109 2.28 -2.86 -4.05
N GLY A 110 1.06 -3.42 -4.02
CA GLY A 110 0.71 -4.58 -3.21
C GLY A 110 1.52 -5.83 -3.60
N ARG A 111 1.64 -6.14 -4.90
CA ARG A 111 2.49 -7.26 -5.36
C ARG A 111 3.95 -7.08 -4.98
N ARG A 112 4.49 -5.87 -5.17
CA ARG A 112 5.89 -5.57 -4.79
C ARG A 112 6.10 -5.70 -3.28
N TRP A 113 5.13 -5.27 -2.48
CA TRP A 113 5.15 -5.48 -1.03
C TRP A 113 5.08 -6.96 -0.65
N GLN A 114 4.31 -7.77 -1.37
CA GLN A 114 4.27 -9.22 -1.18
C GLN A 114 5.63 -9.87 -1.45
N GLU A 115 6.30 -9.50 -2.56
CA GLU A 115 7.67 -9.98 -2.85
C GLU A 115 8.67 -9.63 -1.74
N VAL A 116 8.58 -8.42 -1.20
CA VAL A 116 9.41 -8.00 -0.05
C VAL A 116 9.17 -8.92 1.14
N GLN A 117 7.92 -9.26 1.45
CA GLN A 117 7.57 -10.11 2.59
C GLN A 117 7.93 -11.58 2.40
N THR A 118 7.82 -12.12 1.18
CA THR A 118 8.00 -13.56 0.92
C THR A 118 9.43 -13.91 0.53
N THR A 119 10.20 -12.95 0.03
CA THR A 119 11.51 -13.21 -0.56
C THR A 119 12.62 -12.42 0.13
N GLU A 120 12.51 -11.09 0.12
CA GLU A 120 13.63 -10.23 0.55
C GLU A 120 13.78 -10.20 2.08
N LEU A 121 12.68 -10.09 2.82
CA LEU A 121 12.68 -10.08 4.28
C LEU A 121 13.12 -11.43 4.88
N PRO A 122 12.64 -12.60 4.41
CA PRO A 122 13.15 -13.89 4.87
C PRO A 122 14.63 -14.10 4.56
N ALA A 123 15.10 -13.64 3.39
CA ALA A 123 16.52 -13.72 3.04
C ALA A 123 17.39 -12.87 3.98
N LEU A 124 16.93 -11.68 4.37
CA LEU A 124 17.62 -10.87 5.40
C LEU A 124 17.56 -11.56 6.77
N ASN A 125 16.40 -12.08 7.17
CA ASN A 125 16.24 -12.76 8.45
C ASN A 125 17.13 -13.99 8.59
N ALA A 126 17.29 -14.79 7.54
CA ALA A 126 18.22 -15.92 7.53
C ALA A 126 19.66 -15.46 7.80
N ARG A 127 20.08 -14.34 7.19
CA ARG A 127 21.41 -13.75 7.44
C ARG A 127 21.56 -13.21 8.86
N LEU A 128 20.52 -12.61 9.42
CA LEU A 128 20.52 -12.13 10.81
C LEU A 128 20.65 -13.30 11.79
N GLN A 129 19.89 -14.37 11.58
CA GLN A 129 19.91 -15.57 12.42
C GLN A 129 21.25 -16.30 12.39
N GLN A 130 21.90 -16.40 11.22
CA GLN A 130 23.26 -16.96 11.11
C GLN A 130 24.29 -16.21 11.97
N ARG A 131 24.00 -14.96 12.37
CA ARG A 131 24.84 -14.12 13.24
C ARG A 131 24.27 -13.97 14.65
N GLY A 132 23.28 -14.79 15.03
CA GLY A 132 22.64 -14.75 16.34
C GLY A 132 21.81 -13.50 16.61
N LEU A 133 21.43 -12.75 15.57
CA LEU A 133 20.58 -11.57 15.69
C LEU A 133 19.10 -11.93 15.56
N ALA A 134 18.24 -11.16 16.23
CA ALA A 134 16.80 -11.35 16.17
C ALA A 134 16.25 -11.07 14.75
N PRO A 135 15.31 -11.88 14.25
CA PRO A 135 14.66 -11.64 12.97
C PRO A 135 13.71 -10.44 13.06
N LEU A 136 13.58 -9.71 11.96
CA LEU A 136 12.58 -8.66 11.78
C LEU A 136 11.21 -9.25 11.41
N ARG A 137 10.13 -8.58 11.81
CA ARG A 137 8.75 -8.97 11.46
C ARG A 137 8.10 -7.86 10.64
N ALA A 138 7.60 -8.18 9.45
CA ALA A 138 6.68 -7.28 8.77
C ALA A 138 5.31 -7.35 9.48
N ALA A 139 4.76 -6.22 9.90
CA ALA A 139 3.39 -6.18 10.36
C ALA A 139 2.44 -6.54 9.20
N PRO A 140 1.44 -7.42 9.41
CA PRO A 140 0.40 -7.61 8.42
C PRO A 140 -0.33 -6.26 8.26
N GLY A 141 -0.43 -5.76 7.03
CA GLY A 141 -1.23 -4.57 6.73
C GLY A 141 -2.68 -4.86 7.11
N LYS A 142 -3.10 -4.42 8.29
CA LYS A 142 -4.46 -4.65 8.78
C LYS A 142 -5.40 -3.72 8.00
N PRO A 143 -6.37 -4.24 7.24
CA PRO A 143 -7.38 -3.38 6.62
C PRO A 143 -8.17 -2.68 7.73
N GLU A 144 -8.28 -1.35 7.62
CA GLU A 144 -9.13 -0.54 8.49
C GLU A 144 -10.61 -0.88 8.18
N PRO A 145 -11.45 -1.12 9.19
CA PRO A 145 -12.87 -1.41 8.96
C PRO A 145 -13.60 -0.16 8.43
N PRO A 146 -14.68 -0.32 7.65
CA PRO A 146 -15.50 0.81 7.24
C PRO A 146 -16.14 1.52 8.44
N PRO A 147 -16.32 2.85 8.36
CA PRO A 147 -17.17 3.57 9.31
C PRO A 147 -18.62 3.06 9.23
#